data_AF-A0A8T4J5B0-F1
#
_entry.id   AF-A0A8T4J5B0-F1
#
_cell.length_a   1.000
_cell.length_b   1.000
_cell.length_c   1.000
_cell.angle_alpha   90.00
_cell.angle_beta   90.00
_cell.angle_gamma   90.00
#
_symmetry.space_group_name_H-M   'P 1'
#
loop_
_entity.id
_entity.type
_entity.pdbx_description
1 polymer ?
#
loop_
_entity_poly.entity_id
_entity_poly.type
_entity_poly.pdbx_seq_one_letter_code
_entity_poly.pdbx_strand_id
1 'polypeptide(L)'
;GGEGSLSYDLTWTADFPAVWEPHHTQRRGDRLILEGRRFVQAGHVTGVIRADGTDLPVTAEQWTGIRDRSWGTRPIPGEEGGRA
;
A
#
# COMPACT_ATOMS: atom_id res chain seq x y z
N GLY A 1 22.21 -6.89 -14.62
CA GLY A 1 20.76 -7.18 -14.63
C GLY A 1 20.35 -7.37 -16.07
N GLY A 2 19.49 -8.35 -16.36
CA GLY A 2 18.96 -8.54 -17.72
C GLY A 2 17.93 -7.48 -18.08
N GLU A 3 17.57 -7.39 -19.36
CA GLU A 3 16.42 -6.61 -19.85
C GLU A 3 15.18 -6.93 -18.99
N GLY A 4 14.45 -5.90 -18.55
CA GLY A 4 13.24 -6.05 -17.73
C GLY A 4 13.44 -6.13 -16.21
N SER A 5 14.66 -5.95 -15.68
CA SER A 5 14.86 -5.99 -14.23
C SER A 5 14.40 -4.70 -13.54
N LEU A 6 13.54 -4.83 -12.53
CA LEU A 6 13.12 -3.76 -11.61
C LEU A 6 13.70 -4.03 -10.22
N SER A 7 14.37 -3.04 -9.64
CA SER A 7 14.84 -3.06 -8.26
C SER A 7 14.80 -1.65 -7.66
N TYR A 8 14.85 -1.54 -6.35
CA TYR A 8 14.84 -0.25 -5.68
C TYR A 8 15.53 -0.32 -4.32
N ASP A 9 16.05 0.82 -3.89
CA ASP A 9 16.46 1.08 -2.51
C ASP A 9 15.82 2.41 -2.12
N LEU A 10 14.81 2.34 -1.26
CA LEU A 10 13.95 3.47 -0.93
C LEU A 10 13.81 3.59 0.58
N THR A 11 13.97 4.80 1.08
CA THR A 11 13.73 5.16 2.47
C THR A 11 12.42 5.93 2.57
N TRP A 12 11.60 5.53 3.54
CA TRP A 12 10.37 6.23 3.88
C TRP A 12 10.57 7.08 5.14
N THR A 13 10.22 8.36 5.05
CA THR A 13 10.20 9.29 6.19
C THR A 13 8.78 9.79 6.38
N ALA A 14 8.21 9.57 7.57
CA ALA A 14 6.86 10.02 7.88
C ALA A 14 6.84 11.52 8.24
N ASP A 15 5.90 12.26 7.66
CA ASP A 15 5.65 13.66 8.06
C ASP A 15 4.54 13.75 9.11
N PHE A 16 3.64 12.76 9.10
CA PHE A 16 2.50 12.70 10.01
C PHE A 16 2.36 11.31 10.62
N PRO A 17 1.70 11.19 11.79
CA PRO A 17 1.28 9.89 12.32
C PRO A 17 0.43 9.11 11.31
N ALA A 18 0.49 7.78 11.37
CA ALA A 18 -0.41 6.95 10.58
C ALA A 18 -1.87 7.18 11.01
N VAL A 19 -2.75 7.32 10.03
CA VAL A 19 -4.19 7.47 10.22
C VAL A 19 -4.85 6.12 9.96
N TRP A 20 -5.60 5.66 10.96
CA TRP A 20 -6.42 4.46 10.84
C TRP A 20 -7.64 4.73 9.96
N GLU A 21 -7.87 3.90 8.95
CA GLU A 21 -9.17 3.87 8.28
C GLU A 21 -10.21 3.19 9.19
N PRO A 22 -11.51 3.44 8.99
CA PRO A 22 -12.57 2.73 9.70
C PRO A 22 -12.39 1.21 9.67
N HIS A 23 -12.86 0.52 10.71
CA HIS A 23 -12.84 -0.93 10.72
C HIS A 23 -13.83 -1.47 9.68
N HIS A 24 -13.32 -2.10 8.63
CA HIS A 24 -14.17 -2.67 7.59
C HIS A 24 -14.64 -4.06 8.04
N THR A 25 -15.96 -4.24 8.15
CA THR A 25 -16.55 -5.55 8.41
C THR A 25 -17.69 -5.79 7.44
N GLN A 26 -17.82 -7.02 6.95
CA GLN A 26 -18.94 -7.42 6.11
C GLN A 26 -19.39 -8.83 6.48
N ARG A 27 -20.70 -9.04 6.50
CA ARG A 27 -21.32 -10.31 6.86
C ARG A 27 -22.30 -10.75 5.76
N ARG A 28 -22.44 -12.06 5.60
CA ARG A 28 -23.52 -12.69 4.84
C ARG A 28 -24.32 -13.57 5.80
N GLY A 29 -25.49 -13.08 6.21
CA GLY A 29 -26.20 -13.67 7.34
C GLY A 29 -25.37 -13.59 8.62
N ASP A 30 -25.14 -14.74 9.25
CA ASP A 30 -24.36 -14.89 10.47
C ASP A 30 -22.85 -15.15 10.23
N ARG A 31 -22.41 -15.24 8.97
CA ARG A 31 -21.00 -15.45 8.64
C ARG A 31 -20.29 -14.14 8.35
N LEU A 32 -19.16 -13.90 9.03
CA LEU A 32 -18.20 -12.84 8.71
C LEU A 32 -17.44 -13.23 7.43
N ILE A 33 -17.53 -12.39 6.40
CA ILE A 33 -16.87 -12.62 5.10
C ILE A 33 -15.74 -11.63 4.83
N LEU A 34 -15.74 -10.47 5.52
CA LEU A 34 -14.65 -9.52 5.50
C LEU A 34 -14.43 -8.97 6.91
N GLU A 35 -13.18 -8.93 7.32
CA GLU A 35 -12.72 -8.15 8.47
C GLU A 35 -11.38 -7.54 8.09
N GLY A 36 -11.36 -6.22 7.87
CA GLY A 36 -10.24 -5.51 7.30
C GLY A 36 -9.80 -4.36 8.20
N ARG A 37 -8.50 -4.34 8.53
CA ARG A 37 -7.82 -3.21 9.16
C ARG A 37 -6.89 -2.55 8.16
N ARG A 38 -6.85 -1.23 8.18
CA ARG A 38 -6.01 -0.44 7.28
C ARG A 38 -5.48 0.79 7.99
N PHE A 39 -4.30 1.23 7.60
CA PHE A 39 -3.85 2.59 7.86
C PHE A 39 -3.26 3.19 6.58
N VAL A 40 -3.26 4.51 6.54
CA VAL A 40 -2.53 5.33 5.57
C VAL A 40 -1.61 6.28 6.32
N GLN A 41 -0.46 6.60 5.75
CA GLN A 41 0.48 7.55 6.33
C GLN A 41 1.06 8.45 5.24
N ALA A 42 1.00 9.76 5.47
CA ALA A 42 1.65 10.75 4.64
C ALA A 42 3.13 10.92 5.05
N GLY A 43 3.97 11.11 4.05
CA GLY A 43 5.41 11.17 4.19
C GLY A 43 6.10 11.42 2.86
N HIS A 44 7.43 11.43 2.91
CA HIS A 44 8.28 11.51 1.74
C HIS A 44 9.04 10.20 1.55
N VAL A 45 9.36 9.93 0.29
CA VAL A 45 10.18 8.81 -0.13
C VAL A 45 11.42 9.34 -0.83
N THR A 46 12.58 8.78 -0.51
CA THR A 46 13.84 9.10 -1.17
C THR A 46 14.60 7.83 -1.51
N GLY A 47 15.49 7.91 -2.49
CA GLY A 47 16.37 6.80 -2.87
C GLY A 47 16.46 6.66 -4.38
N VAL A 48 16.47 5.41 -4.86
CA VAL A 48 16.67 5.11 -6.28
C VAL A 48 15.83 3.91 -6.71
N ILE A 49 15.15 4.08 -7.84
CA ILE A 49 14.52 3.00 -8.59
C ILE A 49 15.41 2.66 -9.77
N ARG A 50 15.65 1.38 -10.01
CA ARG A 50 16.43 0.89 -11.16
C ARG A 50 15.51 0.08 -12.05
N ALA A 51 15.27 0.55 -13.25
CA ALA A 51 14.37 -0.08 -14.21
C ALA A 51 15.04 -0.05 -15.58
N ASP A 52 15.07 -1.20 -16.26
CA ASP A 52 15.57 -1.32 -17.64
C ASP A 52 16.96 -0.69 -17.85
N GLY A 53 17.85 -0.90 -16.88
CA GLY A 53 19.23 -0.36 -16.91
C GLY A 53 19.36 1.13 -16.62
N THR A 54 18.26 1.81 -16.24
CA THR A 54 18.24 3.23 -15.87
C THR A 54 18.05 3.40 -14.36
N ASP A 55 18.89 4.23 -13.75
CA ASP A 55 18.72 4.66 -12.37
C ASP A 55 17.89 5.95 -12.32
N LEU A 56 16.74 5.87 -11.66
CA LEU A 56 15.78 6.95 -11.47
C LEU A 56 15.89 7.46 -10.02
N PRO A 57 16.44 8.67 -9.80
CA PRO A 57 16.49 9.25 -8.46
C PRO A 57 15.09 9.58 -7.97
N VAL A 58 14.79 9.17 -6.74
CA VAL A 58 13.56 9.52 -6.03
C VAL A 58 13.92 10.57 -4.99
N THR A 59 13.41 11.78 -5.19
CA THR A 59 13.69 12.96 -4.37
C THR A 59 12.40 13.50 -3.75
N ALA A 60 12.48 14.04 -2.55
CA ALA A 60 11.30 14.54 -1.84
C ALA A 60 10.68 15.76 -2.54
N GLU A 61 11.46 16.50 -3.32
CA GLU A 61 11.01 17.70 -4.05
C GLU A 61 10.21 17.37 -5.30
N GLN A 62 10.45 16.19 -5.90
CA GLN A 62 9.83 15.79 -7.16
C GLN A 62 8.78 14.68 -6.99
N TRP A 63 8.78 14.01 -5.84
CA TRP A 63 7.92 12.86 -5.58
C TRP A 63 7.10 13.06 -4.30
N THR A 64 5.80 12.79 -4.41
CA THR A 64 4.89 12.70 -3.26
C THR A 64 4.78 11.26 -2.78
N GLY A 65 4.67 11.05 -1.46
CA GLY A 65 4.57 9.73 -0.86
C GLY A 65 3.30 9.52 -0.03
N ILE A 66 2.68 8.35 -0.19
CA ILE A 66 1.71 7.78 0.76
C ILE A 66 2.11 6.33 1.01
N ARG A 67 2.15 5.92 2.28
CA ARG A 67 2.33 4.52 2.68
C ARG A 67 1.03 3.97 3.24
N ASP A 68 0.45 2.96 2.61
CA ASP A 68 -0.70 2.24 3.13
C ASP A 68 -0.37 0.78 3.49
N ARG A 69 -1.16 0.22 4.39
CA ARG A 69 -1.12 -1.22 4.69
C ARG A 69 -2.53 -1.68 5.05
N SER A 70 -3.00 -2.73 4.38
CA SER A 70 -4.26 -3.40 4.70
C SER A 70 -4.07 -4.86 5.05
N TRP A 71 -4.74 -5.38 6.08
CA TRP A 71 -4.70 -6.79 6.46
C TRP A 71 -6.05 -7.26 6.99
N GLY A 72 -6.18 -8.58 7.09
CA GLY A 72 -7.35 -9.25 7.65
C GLY A 72 -8.00 -10.21 6.65
N THR A 73 -9.17 -10.71 7.03
CA THR A 73 -9.92 -11.72 6.30
C THR A 73 -10.61 -11.10 5.09
N ARG A 74 -10.54 -11.79 3.95
CA ARG A 74 -11.17 -11.37 2.69
C ARG A 74 -12.24 -12.39 2.25
N PRO A 75 -13.22 -11.96 1.46
CA PRO A 75 -14.20 -12.88 0.87
C PRO A 75 -13.53 -13.91 -0.03
N ILE A 76 -14.09 -15.11 -0.10
CA ILE A 76 -13.66 -16.14 -1.05
C ILE A 76 -14.24 -15.87 -2.45
N PRO A 77 -13.65 -16.42 -3.52
CA PRO A 77 -14.21 -16.27 -4.86
C PRO A 77 -15.70 -16.64 -4.93
N GLY A 78 -16.52 -15.78 -5.53
CA GLY A 78 -17.98 -15.95 -5.61
C GLY A 78 -18.77 -15.23 -4.51
N GLU A 79 -18.10 -14.61 -3.54
CA GLU A 79 -18.71 -13.68 -2.59
C GLU A 79 -18.55 -12.24 -3.06
N GLU A 80 -19.49 -11.37 -2.69
CA GLU A 80 -19.40 -9.94 -3.00
C GLU A 80 -18.13 -9.37 -2.38
N GLY A 81 -17.24 -8.85 -3.23
CA GLY A 81 -16.04 -8.15 -2.80
C GLY A 81 -16.44 -6.92 -1.99
N GLY A 82 -15.97 -6.83 -0.76
CA GLY A 82 -16.38 -5.76 0.14
C GLY A 82 -16.04 -4.38 -0.40
N ARG A 83 -17.11 -3.69 -0.81
CA ARG A 83 -17.17 -2.24 -0.97
C ARG A 83 -18.56 -1.79 -0.55
N ALA A 84 -18.63 -1.23 0.65
CA ALA A 84 -19.54 -0.15 1.01
C ALA A 84 -18.65 1.01 1.45
#